data_AF-A0AAD8IFR0-F1
#
_entry.id   AF-A0AAD8IFR0-F1
#
_cell.length_a   1.000
_cell.length_b   1.000
_cell.length_c   1.000
_cell.angle_alpha   90.00
_cell.angle_beta   90.00
_cell.angle_gamma   90.00
#
_symmetry.space_group_name_H-M   'P 1'
#
loop_
_entity.id
_entity.type
_entity.pdbx_description
1 polymer ?
#
loop_
_entity_poly.entity_id
_entity_poly.type
_entity_poly.pdbx_seq_one_letter_code
_entity_poly.pdbx_strand_id
1 'polypeptide(L)'
;MAEHLASIFGTEKDKVNCPFYFKIDACRHGDRCSRLHTKPSISPTLLLSSMYQRPDMITPGVDPQGQPLDPRKIQDHFEVFVRVSKLQQAWDGEESLHIRHLDQQHIRF
;
A
#
# COMPACT_ATOMS: atom_id res chain seq x y z
N MET A 1 -7.08 27.77 -20.31
CA MET A 1 -7.40 27.58 -18.87
C MET A 1 -7.36 26.10 -18.45
N ALA A 2 -8.03 25.20 -19.18
CA ALA A 2 -8.02 23.77 -18.87
C ALA A 2 -6.60 23.14 -18.85
N GLU A 3 -5.73 23.56 -19.76
CA GLU A 3 -4.36 23.05 -19.90
C GLU A 3 -3.48 23.38 -18.67
N HIS A 4 -3.69 24.56 -18.08
CA HIS A 4 -2.99 24.97 -16.88
C HIS A 4 -3.39 24.10 -15.67
N LEU A 5 -4.68 23.80 -15.52
CA LEU A 5 -5.19 22.95 -14.43
C LEU A 5 -4.74 21.50 -14.59
N ALA A 6 -4.73 20.97 -15.82
CA ALA A 6 -4.19 19.63 -16.11
C ALA A 6 -2.70 19.51 -15.76
N SER A 7 -1.92 20.60 -15.89
CA SER A 7 -0.51 20.62 -15.51
C SER A 7 -0.25 20.67 -14.00
N ILE A 8 -1.29 20.95 -13.21
CA ILE A 8 -1.21 21.13 -11.75
C ILE A 8 -1.69 19.87 -11.04
N PHE A 9 -2.84 19.33 -11.43
CA PHE A 9 -3.50 18.25 -10.72
C PHE A 9 -2.62 16.98 -10.61
N GLY A 10 -2.44 16.46 -9.40
CA GLY A 10 -1.61 15.26 -9.15
C GLY A 10 -0.11 15.45 -9.31
N THR A 11 0.36 16.68 -9.55
CA THR A 11 1.78 17.04 -9.64
C THR A 11 2.26 17.77 -8.38
N GLU A 12 3.56 17.99 -8.25
CA GLU A 12 4.11 18.77 -7.12
C GLU A 12 3.67 20.24 -7.12
N LYS A 13 3.18 20.74 -8.27
CA LYS A 13 2.62 22.08 -8.40
C LYS A 13 1.24 22.20 -7.73
N ASP A 14 0.59 21.07 -7.44
CA ASP A 14 -0.62 21.04 -6.63
C ASP A 14 -0.29 21.39 -5.18
N LYS A 15 -0.75 22.58 -4.76
CA LYS A 15 -0.57 23.07 -3.39
C LYS A 15 -1.64 22.56 -2.44
N VAL A 16 -2.74 22.02 -2.96
CA VAL A 16 -3.90 21.57 -2.18
C VAL A 16 -3.78 20.08 -1.89
N ASN A 17 -3.57 19.25 -2.92
CA ASN A 17 -3.48 17.80 -2.76
C ASN A 17 -2.03 17.36 -2.50
N CYS A 18 -1.88 16.30 -1.70
CA CYS A 18 -0.59 15.66 -1.51
C CYS A 18 -0.21 14.86 -2.76
N PRO A 19 0.87 15.19 -3.49
CA PRO A 19 1.25 14.48 -4.70
C PRO A 19 1.68 13.03 -4.43
N PHE A 20 2.18 12.73 -3.22
CA PHE A 20 2.55 11.37 -2.83
C PHE A 20 1.29 10.53 -2.58
N TYR A 21 0.38 11.01 -1.73
CA TYR A 21 -0.87 10.30 -1.49
C TYR A 21 -1.68 10.15 -2.78
N PHE A 22 -1.76 11.19 -3.61
CA PHE A 22 -2.53 11.11 -4.86
C PHE A 22 -1.97 10.07 -5.86
N LYS A 23 -0.64 9.93 -5.98
CA LYS A 23 -0.03 9.03 -6.97
C LYS A 23 0.22 7.61 -6.47
N ILE A 24 0.56 7.45 -5.19
CA ILE A 24 0.98 6.16 -4.62
C ILE A 24 0.13 5.73 -3.42
N ASP A 25 -0.92 6.48 -3.08
CA ASP A 25 -1.83 6.22 -1.94
C ASP A 25 -1.12 6.12 -0.58
N ALA A 26 0.08 6.69 -0.47
CA ALA A 26 0.90 6.67 0.73
C ALA A 26 1.64 8.00 0.92
N CYS A 27 1.74 8.46 2.17
CA CYS A 27 2.48 9.66 2.53
C CYS A 27 3.21 9.46 3.86
N ARG A 28 4.48 9.86 3.92
CA ARG A 28 5.33 9.78 5.14
C ARG A 28 4.78 10.56 6.34
N HIS A 29 3.89 11.53 6.09
CA HIS A 29 3.28 12.34 7.15
C HIS A 29 1.96 11.75 7.67
N GLY A 30 1.40 10.74 6.99
CA GLY A 30 0.08 10.19 7.31
C GLY A 30 -0.97 11.29 7.44
N ASP A 31 -1.82 11.19 8.45
CA ASP A 31 -2.88 12.18 8.73
C ASP A 31 -2.37 13.55 9.17
N ARG A 32 -1.07 13.66 9.51
CA ARG A 32 -0.42 14.94 9.86
C ARG A 32 0.09 15.69 8.64
N CYS A 33 -0.17 15.20 7.43
CA CYS A 33 0.22 15.92 6.23
C CYS A 33 -0.50 17.28 6.16
N SER A 34 0.21 18.34 5.79
CA SER A 34 -0.38 19.65 5.61
C SER A 34 -1.22 19.78 4.33
N ARG A 35 -1.16 18.78 3.45
CA ARG A 35 -1.88 18.70 2.18
C ARG A 35 -2.98 17.65 2.27
N LEU A 36 -4.01 17.77 1.42
CA LEU A 36 -5.16 16.88 1.45
C LEU A 36 -4.83 15.48 0.95
N HIS A 37 -5.34 14.48 1.66
CA HIS A 37 -5.36 13.06 1.31
C HIS A 37 -6.80 12.66 0.96
N THR A 38 -7.14 12.70 -0.32
CA THR A 38 -8.49 12.38 -0.79
C THR A 38 -8.61 10.88 -1.01
N LYS A 39 -9.24 10.17 -0.07
CA LYS A 39 -9.52 8.73 -0.23
C LYS A 39 -10.77 8.53 -1.10
N PRO A 40 -10.69 7.76 -2.20
CA PRO A 40 -11.87 7.47 -3.00
C PRO A 40 -12.84 6.57 -2.21
N SER A 41 -14.15 6.84 -2.33
CA SER A 41 -15.19 6.00 -1.71
C SER A 41 -15.27 4.60 -2.34
N ILE A 42 -14.88 4.48 -3.61
CA ILE A 42 -14.83 3.24 -4.38
C ILE A 42 -13.53 3.26 -5.18
N SER A 43 -12.75 2.19 -5.09
CA SER A 43 -11.50 1.99 -5.84
C SER A 43 -11.41 0.56 -6.35
N PRO A 44 -10.91 0.32 -7.57
CA PRO A 44 -10.57 -1.02 -8.04
C PRO A 44 -9.31 -1.57 -7.37
N THR A 45 -8.55 -0.74 -6.65
CA THR A 45 -7.29 -1.11 -5.98
C THR A 45 -7.45 -1.01 -4.48
N LEU A 46 -7.05 -2.08 -3.78
CA LEU A 46 -6.96 -2.14 -2.33
C LEU A 46 -5.52 -1.91 -1.88
N LEU A 47 -5.34 -1.11 -0.83
CA LEU A 47 -4.06 -0.90 -0.17
C LEU A 47 -4.04 -1.69 1.14
N LEU A 48 -3.08 -2.62 1.27
CA LEU A 48 -2.85 -3.37 2.50
C LEU A 48 -1.49 -2.96 3.07
N SER A 49 -1.51 -2.15 4.13
CA SER A 49 -0.29 -1.61 4.74
C SER A 49 0.46 -2.70 5.52
N SER A 50 1.80 -2.66 5.44
CA SER A 50 2.68 -3.53 6.22
C SER A 50 2.45 -5.05 6.07
N MET A 51 1.85 -5.52 4.98
CA MET A 51 1.59 -6.95 4.79
C MET A 51 2.85 -7.81 4.65
N TYR A 52 3.89 -7.28 3.99
CA TYR A 52 5.13 -8.01 3.79
C TYR A 52 6.21 -7.50 4.72
N GLN A 53 6.74 -8.39 5.56
CA GLN A 53 7.90 -8.13 6.40
C GLN A 53 9.10 -8.89 5.85
N ARG A 54 10.12 -8.15 5.42
CA ARG A 54 11.37 -8.77 4.97
C ARG A 54 12.12 -9.37 6.17
N PRO A 55 12.70 -10.57 6.03
CA PRO A 55 13.50 -11.18 7.11
C PRO A 55 14.71 -10.35 7.55
N ASP A 56 15.27 -9.54 6.64
CA ASP A 56 16.44 -8.69 6.86
C ASP A 56 16.08 -7.19 7.06
N MET A 57 14.87 -6.89 7.54
CA MET A 57 14.39 -5.50 7.67
C MET A 57 15.23 -4.65 8.63
N ILE A 58 15.77 -5.25 9.70
CA ILE A 58 16.54 -4.55 10.74
C ILE A 58 18.01 -4.37 10.32
N THR A 59 18.62 -5.47 9.86
CA THR A 59 20.04 -5.51 9.48
C THR A 59 20.17 -6.19 8.12
N PRO A 60 20.64 -5.49 7.07
CA PRO A 60 20.78 -6.06 5.74
C PRO A 60 21.65 -7.32 5.73
N GLY A 61 21.13 -8.41 5.15
CA GLY A 61 21.87 -9.68 5.03
C GLY A 61 21.98 -10.48 6.32
N VAL A 62 21.27 -10.11 7.38
CA VAL A 62 21.25 -10.84 8.66
C VAL A 62 19.81 -11.07 9.10
N ASP A 63 19.49 -12.28 9.53
CA ASP A 63 18.17 -12.60 10.08
C ASP A 63 17.98 -11.99 11.49
N PRO A 64 16.75 -12.01 12.05
CA PRO A 64 16.51 -11.52 13.40
C PRO A 64 17.31 -12.24 14.49
N GLN A 65 17.87 -13.41 14.19
CA GLN A 65 18.69 -14.24 15.08
C GLN A 65 20.20 -13.95 14.94
N GLY A 66 20.58 -12.99 14.08
CA GLY A 66 21.97 -12.60 13.90
C GLY A 66 22.75 -13.51 12.93
N GLN A 67 22.08 -14.41 12.20
CA GLN A 67 22.73 -15.29 11.23
C GLN A 67 22.75 -14.67 9.83
N PRO A 68 23.83 -14.89 9.05
CA PRO A 68 23.90 -14.42 7.67
C PRO A 68 22.79 -15.06 6.83
N LEU A 69 22.00 -14.22 6.16
CA LEU A 69 20.94 -14.64 5.24
C LEU A 69 21.48 -14.80 3.83
N ASP A 70 21.26 -15.98 3.25
CA ASP A 70 21.47 -16.22 1.83
C ASP A 70 20.43 -15.42 1.00
N PRO A 71 20.85 -14.59 0.03
CA PRO A 71 19.94 -13.88 -0.87
C PRO A 71 18.87 -14.76 -1.53
N ARG A 72 19.17 -16.05 -1.78
CA ARG A 72 18.21 -17.00 -2.35
C ARG A 72 17.03 -17.26 -1.41
N LYS A 73 17.28 -17.37 -0.11
CA LYS A 73 16.22 -17.57 0.89
C LYS A 73 15.30 -16.35 1.00
N ILE A 74 15.83 -15.15 0.81
CA ILE A 74 15.03 -13.92 0.78
C ILE A 74 14.09 -13.92 -0.42
N GLN A 75 14.59 -14.34 -1.58
CA GLN A 75 13.78 -14.49 -2.79
C GLN A 75 12.69 -15.56 -2.61
N ASP A 76 13.04 -16.74 -2.10
CA ASP A 76 12.08 -17.82 -1.84
C ASP A 76 10.98 -17.38 -0.87
N HIS A 77 11.36 -16.67 0.21
CA HIS A 77 10.41 -16.11 1.18
C HIS A 77 9.43 -15.13 0.52
N PHE A 78 9.91 -14.27 -0.36
CA PHE A 78 9.08 -13.34 -1.11
C PHE A 78 8.12 -14.07 -2.06
N GLU A 79 8.59 -15.09 -2.78
CA GLU A 79 7.76 -15.87 -3.71
C GLU A 79 6.66 -16.65 -3.00
N VAL A 80 6.97 -17.25 -1.84
CA VAL A 80 5.96 -17.89 -0.98
C VAL A 80 4.93 -16.88 -0.53
N PHE A 81 5.34 -15.70 -0.05
CA PHE A 81 4.43 -14.62 0.33
C PHE A 81 3.50 -14.24 -0.82
N VAL A 82 4.03 -13.94 -2.01
CA VAL A 82 3.24 -13.57 -3.20
C VAL A 82 2.27 -14.69 -3.58
N ARG A 83 2.70 -15.95 -3.49
CA ARG A 83 1.83 -17.11 -3.78
C ARG A 83 0.67 -17.19 -2.80
N VAL A 84 0.94 -17.11 -1.50
CA VAL A 84 -0.10 -17.18 -0.46
C VAL A 84 -1.05 -16.00 -0.57
N SER A 85 -0.55 -14.77 -0.78
CA SER A 85 -1.38 -13.58 -0.97
C SER A 85 -2.32 -13.70 -2.18
N LYS A 86 -1.83 -14.24 -3.31
CA LYS A 86 -2.67 -14.49 -4.49
C LYS A 86 -3.75 -15.53 -4.23
N LEU A 87 -3.43 -16.58 -3.49
CA LEU A 87 -4.41 -17.60 -3.11
C LEU A 87 -5.48 -16.97 -2.20
N GLN A 88 -5.10 -16.24 -1.16
CA GLN A 88 -6.07 -15.58 -0.28
C GLN A 88 -6.99 -14.63 -1.06
N GLN A 89 -6.44 -13.79 -1.95
CA GLN A 89 -7.26 -12.89 -2.77
C GLN A 89 -8.22 -13.64 -3.72
N ALA A 90 -7.82 -14.81 -4.23
CA ALA A 90 -8.72 -15.63 -5.05
C ALA A 90 -9.88 -16.18 -4.21
N TRP A 91 -9.60 -16.65 -3.00
CA TRP A 91 -10.62 -17.12 -2.05
C TRP A 91 -11.56 -15.98 -1.61
N ASP A 92 -11.02 -14.81 -1.27
CA ASP A 92 -11.82 -13.64 -0.90
C ASP A 92 -12.66 -13.13 -2.09
N GLY A 93 -12.14 -13.27 -3.31
CA GLY A 93 -12.83 -12.90 -4.55
C GLY A 93 -14.08 -13.72 -4.84
N GLU A 94 -14.11 -14.99 -4.39
CA GLU A 94 -15.29 -15.85 -4.48
C GLU A 94 -16.38 -15.43 -3.46
N GLU A 95 -16.01 -14.82 -2.33
CA GLU A 95 -16.95 -14.34 -1.29
C GLU A 95 -17.35 -12.84 -1.45
N SER A 96 -16.63 -12.06 -2.25
CA SER A 96 -16.76 -10.58 -2.35
C SER A 96 -18.05 -10.06 -3.01
N LEU A 97 -18.89 -10.92 -3.61
CA LEU A 97 -20.22 -10.50 -4.09
C LEU A 97 -21.18 -10.09 -2.94
N HIS A 98 -20.86 -10.40 -1.67
CA HIS A 98 -21.70 -10.08 -0.51
C HIS A 98 -21.16 -8.98 0.44
N ILE A 99 -19.89 -8.55 0.31
CA ILE A 99 -19.23 -7.69 1.32
C ILE A 99 -19.01 -6.25 0.81
N ARG A 100 -20.01 -5.62 0.19
CA ARG A 100 -19.94 -4.18 -0.19
C ARG A 100 -20.73 -3.24 0.72
N HIS A 101 -21.16 -3.68 1.91
CA HIS A 101 -21.98 -2.84 2.79
C HIS A 101 -21.52 -2.72 4.25
N LEU A 102 -20.50 -3.46 4.71
CA LEU A 102 -20.21 -3.51 6.15
C LEU A 102 -18.84 -2.96 6.58
N ASP A 103 -17.93 -2.60 5.68
CA ASP A 103 -16.59 -2.13 6.08
C ASP A 103 -16.38 -0.61 5.93
N GLN A 104 -17.44 0.17 6.15
CA GLN A 104 -17.37 1.63 6.19
C GLN A 104 -17.13 2.17 7.62
N GLN A 105 -16.99 1.29 8.63
CA GLN A 105 -16.87 1.73 10.03
C GLN A 105 -15.62 1.28 10.80
N HIS A 106 -14.75 0.39 10.29
CA HIS A 106 -13.70 -0.19 11.15
C HIS A 106 -12.27 -0.19 10.63
N ILE A 107 -11.92 0.65 9.65
CA ILE A 107 -10.52 0.99 9.39
C ILE A 107 -10.26 2.41 9.90
N ARG A 108 -10.17 2.53 11.23
CA ARG A 108 -9.51 3.66 11.89
C ARG A 108 -8.09 3.25 12.24
N PHE A 109 -7.15 4.13 11.92
CA PHE A 109 -5.74 4.06 12.32
C PHE A 109 -5.58 3.96 13.83
#